data_AF-A0A0C2CGZ3-F1
#
_entry.id   AF-A0A0C2CGZ3-F1
#
_cell.length_a   1.000
_cell.length_b   1.000
_cell.length_c   1.000
_cell.angle_alpha   90.00
_cell.angle_beta   90.00
_cell.angle_gamma   90.00
#
_symmetry.space_group_name_H-M   'P 1'
#
loop_
_entity.id
_entity.type
_entity.pdbx_description
1 polymer ?
#
loop_
_entity_poly.entity_id
_entity_poly.type
_entity_poly.pdbx_seq_one_letter_code
_entity_poly.pdbx_strand_id
1 'polypeptide(L)' 'MTKFFYYFAYGSNLLKERIKVQITGAEYECNGMLRNYKVDFVATSKRWHGGLATIKEKSGSM' A
#
# COMPACT_ATOMS: atom_id res chain seq x y z
N MET A 1 14.98 -22.07 -8.04
CA MET A 1 14.40 -21.40 -6.85
C MET A 1 13.56 -20.24 -7.32
N THR A 2 12.27 -20.22 -6.98
CA THR A 2 11.42 -19.06 -7.18
C THR A 2 11.74 -18.04 -6.09
N LYS A 3 12.18 -16.84 -6.49
CA LYS A 3 12.45 -15.73 -5.57
C LYS A 3 11.17 -14.92 -5.42
N PHE A 4 10.66 -14.81 -4.20
CA PHE A 4 9.55 -13.92 -3.87
C PHE A 4 9.91 -13.05 -2.67
N PHE A 5 9.13 -12.00 -2.45
CA PHE A 5 9.26 -11.10 -1.31
C PHE A 5 7.87 -10.64 -0.86
N TYR A 6 7.77 -10.19 0.38
CA TYR A 6 6.53 -9.65 0.93
C TYR A 6 6.44 -8.14 0.67
N TYR A 7 5.27 -7.71 0.17
CA TYR A 7 4.94 -6.30 -0.07
C TYR A 7 3.73 -5.90 0.76
N PHE A 8 3.91 -4.95 1.67
CA PHE A 8 2.84 -4.41 2.51
C PHE A 8 2.16 -3.23 1.80
N ALA A 9 0.95 -3.45 1.27
CA ALA A 9 0.15 -2.41 0.65
C ALA A 9 -0.63 -1.61 1.71
N TYR A 10 -0.72 -0.29 1.56
CA TYR A 10 -1.49 0.62 2.44
C TYR A 10 -2.28 1.68 1.67
N GLY A 11 -2.43 1.51 0.35
CA GLY A 11 -3.13 2.42 -0.55
C GLY A 11 -3.82 1.67 -1.68
N SER A 12 -3.86 2.22 -2.90
CA SER A 12 -4.62 1.64 -4.01
C SER A 12 -4.25 0.18 -4.38
N ASN A 13 -3.05 -0.27 -4.04
CA ASN A 13 -2.61 -1.66 -4.25
C ASN A 13 -3.26 -2.67 -3.29
N LEU A 14 -4.04 -2.23 -2.30
CA LEU A 14 -4.90 -3.11 -1.49
C LEU A 14 -5.97 -3.81 -2.34
N LEU A 15 -6.36 -3.21 -3.48
CA LEU A 15 -7.27 -3.82 -4.43
C LEU A 15 -6.49 -4.77 -5.37
N LYS A 16 -6.84 -6.06 -5.35
CA LYS A 16 -6.18 -7.13 -6.13
C LYS A 16 -6.13 -6.80 -7.63
N GLU A 17 -7.23 -6.31 -8.17
CA GLU A 17 -7.36 -5.95 -9.58
C GLU A 17 -6.40 -4.81 -9.92
N ARG A 18 -6.23 -3.83 -9.00
CA ARG A 18 -5.37 -2.67 -9.23
C ARG A 18 -3.90 -3.01 -9.25
N ILE A 19 -3.42 -3.81 -8.29
CA ILE A 19 -2.00 -4.22 -8.23
C ILE A 19 -1.62 -5.12 -9.41
N LYS A 20 -2.54 -6.00 -9.84
CA LYS A 20 -2.32 -6.91 -10.97
C LYS A 20 -2.29 -6.24 -12.34
N VAL A 21 -2.71 -4.97 -12.46
CA VAL A 21 -2.49 -4.18 -13.69
C VAL A 21 -1.00 -4.09 -14.04
N GLN A 22 -0.11 -4.06 -13.04
CA GLN A 22 1.34 -3.96 -13.26
C GLN A 22 2.10 -5.19 -12.75
N ILE A 23 1.67 -5.79 -11.63
CA ILE A 23 2.35 -6.92 -11.01
C ILE A 23 1.43 -8.15 -11.13
N THR A 24 1.41 -8.78 -12.29
CA THR A 24 0.48 -9.89 -12.62
C THR A 24 0.60 -11.07 -11.64
N GLY A 25 1.83 -11.38 -11.21
CA GLY A 25 2.16 -12.42 -10.23
C GLY A 25 1.93 -12.03 -8.76
N ALA A 26 1.34 -10.87 -8.45
CA ALA A 26 1.00 -10.52 -7.08
C ALA A 26 -0.08 -11.47 -6.53
N GLU A 27 0.16 -12.03 -5.35
CA GLU A 27 -0.75 -12.91 -4.63
C GLU A 27 -1.05 -12.34 -3.25
N TYR A 28 -2.28 -12.55 -2.77
CA TYR A 28 -2.65 -12.17 -1.41
C TYR A 28 -2.02 -13.18 -0.44
N GLU A 29 -1.28 -12.68 0.55
CA GLU A 29 -0.71 -13.49 1.62
C GLU A 29 -1.56 -13.41 2.89
N CYS A 30 -1.65 -12.22 3.49
CA CYS A 30 -2.34 -12.00 4.75
C CYS A 30 -2.68 -10.52 4.98
N ASN A 31 -3.50 -10.27 6.00
CA ASN A 31 -3.68 -8.94 6.57
C ASN A 31 -2.57 -8.67 7.59
N GLY A 32 -2.04 -7.44 7.61
CA GLY A 32 -1.02 -7.01 8.57
C GLY A 32 -1.31 -5.62 9.14
N MET A 33 -0.64 -5.31 10.26
CA MET A 33 -0.74 -4.03 10.94
C MET A 33 0.65 -3.45 11.15
N LEU A 34 0.86 -2.23 10.68
CA LEU A 34 2.10 -1.47 10.87
C LEU A 34 1.91 -0.46 12.01
N ARG A 35 2.30 -0.85 13.22
CA ARG A 35 2.17 -0.03 14.44
C ARG A 35 3.06 1.21 14.37
N ASN A 36 2.66 2.27 15.07
CA ASN A 36 3.36 3.56 15.14
C ASN A 36 3.43 4.32 13.79
N TYR A 37 2.57 3.97 12.85
CA TYR A 37 2.36 4.73 11.61
C TYR A 37 0.89 5.12 11.47
N LYS A 38 0.63 6.21 10.76
CA LYS A 38 -0.70 6.64 10.36
C LYS A 38 -0.73 6.86 8.86
N VAL A 39 -1.79 6.39 8.19
CA VAL A 39 -2.07 6.72 6.79
C VAL A 39 -2.39 8.22 6.67
N ASP A 40 -1.81 8.85 5.66
CA ASP A 40 -2.02 10.24 5.29
C ASP A 40 -2.14 10.37 3.77
N PHE A 41 -2.56 11.54 3.28
CA PHE A 41 -2.67 11.83 1.84
C PHE A 41 -1.84 13.06 1.48
N VAL A 42 -0.94 12.90 0.51
CA VAL A 42 0.00 13.94 0.08
C VAL A 42 -0.04 14.16 -1.42
N ALA A 43 0.35 15.37 -1.84
CA ALA A 43 0.45 15.81 -3.23
C ALA A 43 -0.85 15.69 -4.04
N THR A 44 -0.92 16.39 -5.17
CA THR A 44 -2.05 16.27 -6.09
C THR A 44 -1.63 15.41 -7.28
N SER A 45 -2.20 14.21 -7.37
CA SER A 45 -1.98 13.33 -8.51
C SER A 45 -2.87 13.73 -9.69
N LYS A 46 -2.28 13.87 -10.88
CA LYS A 46 -3.05 14.02 -12.12
C LYS A 46 -3.84 12.75 -12.46
N ARG A 47 -3.31 11.57 -12.13
CA ARG A 47 -3.94 10.27 -12.42
C ARG A 47 -5.13 9.99 -11.51
N TRP A 48 -5.04 10.43 -10.26
CA TRP A 48 -6.06 10.18 -9.23
C TRP A 48 -6.91 11.40 -8.91
N HIS A 49 -6.60 12.54 -9.53
CA HIS A 49 -7.26 13.84 -9.32
C HIS A 49 -7.42 14.21 -7.83
N GLY A 50 -6.42 13.86 -7.01
CA GLY A 50 -6.46 14.02 -5.56
C GLY A 50 -5.20 13.53 -4.86
N GLY A 51 -5.28 13.42 -3.54
CA GLY A 51 -4.20 13.00 -2.65
C GLY A 51 -3.71 11.57 -2.90
N LEU A 52 -2.39 11.37 -2.91
CA LEU A 52 -1.78 10.03 -2.90
C LEU A 52 -1.61 9.52 -1.46
N ALA A 53 -1.95 8.25 -1.23
CA ALA A 53 -1.73 7.63 0.06
C ALA A 53 -0.24 7.56 0.40
N THR A 54 0.09 7.92 1.63
CA THR A 54 1.41 7.76 2.26
C THR A 54 1.22 7.30 3.71
N ILE A 55 2.31 6.98 4.39
CA ILE A 55 2.32 6.70 5.83
C ILE A 55 3.32 7.64 6.50
N LYS A 56 2.96 8.14 7.68
CA LYS A 56 3.82 8.96 8.52
C LYS A 56 4.00 8.29 9.87
N GLU A 57 5.21 8.38 10.42
CA GLU A 57 5.46 7.96 11.79
C GLU A 57 4.55 8.74 12.74
N LYS A 58 3.91 8.00 13.64
CA LYS A 58 3.08 8.55 14.69
C LYS A 58 3.17 7.60 15.88
N SER A 59 4.04 7.92 16.82
CA SER A 59 4.19 7.13 18.05
C SER A 59 2.85 6.94 18.75
N GLY A 60 2.54 5.71 19.14
CA GLY A 60 1.30 5.35 19.84
C GLY A 60 0.07 5.21 18.94
N SER A 61 0.19 5.34 17.61
CA SER A 61 -0.88 4.86 16.73
C SER A 61 -0.91 3.34 16.67
N MET A 62 -2.13 2.80 16.74
CA MET A 62 -2.41 1.38 16.53
C MET A 62 -2.50 1.07 15.04
#